data_AF-A0AAX3WDF7-F1
#
_entry.id   AF-A0AAX3WDF7-F1
#
_cell.length_a   1.000
_cell.length_b   1.000
_cell.length_c   1.000
_cell.angle_alpha   90.00
_cell.angle_beta   90.00
_cell.angle_gamma   90.00
#
_symmetry.space_group_name_H-M   'P 1'
#
loop_
_entity.id
_entity.type
_entity.pdbx_description
1 polymer ?
#
loop_
_entity_poly.entity_id
_entity_poly.type
_entity_poly.pdbx_seq_one_letter_code
_entity_poly.pdbx_strand_id
1 'polypeptide(L)'
;MSLTDKQARFVEEYLVDLNATQAAIRAGYSEETARAIGCENLTKPDIADAITAAMAERSKRVQITADEVLRELVDVALGDVNDLVEHRVGCCRYCWGEGFRYQRTRGELVRAEAAHAKKNEEAIRKGEPTTLFDPEGGEGYHAAREPNPECPECFGDGVGRPLFKDTGRASARARRLYSGVKVTKDGMEMKLRSQDKAVELLGRHLGMWKDKVEHSGPGGTAIPTSLTVTFLKPTALPDAG
;
A
#
# COMPACT_ATOMS: atom_id res chain seq x y z
N MET A 1 36.64 24.33 15.71
CA MET A 1 36.41 25.79 15.58
C MET A 1 34.91 26.04 15.61
N SER A 2 34.42 27.23 15.97
CA SER A 2 32.97 27.52 15.93
C SER A 2 32.52 27.86 14.50
N LEU A 3 31.40 27.29 14.05
CA LEU A 3 30.81 27.63 12.75
C LEU A 3 30.42 29.11 12.70
N THR A 4 30.63 29.74 11.55
CA THR A 4 30.08 31.07 11.28
C THR A 4 28.56 31.00 11.08
N ASP A 5 27.85 32.12 11.27
CA ASP A 5 26.38 32.19 11.12
C ASP A 5 25.91 31.72 9.73
N LYS A 6 26.65 32.05 8.67
CA LYS A 6 26.33 31.58 7.30
C LYS A 6 26.55 30.08 7.13
N GLN A 7 27.58 29.51 7.76
CA GLN A 7 27.83 28.07 7.73
C GLN A 7 26.78 27.32 8.57
N ALA A 8 26.38 27.86 9.72
CA ALA A 8 25.31 27.28 10.53
C ALA A 8 23.98 27.27 9.76
N ARG A 9 23.62 28.39 9.12
CA ARG A 9 22.43 28.45 8.24
C ARG A 9 22.53 27.47 7.07
N PHE A 10 23.71 27.32 6.47
CA PHE A 10 23.94 26.33 5.42
C PHE A 10 23.66 24.91 5.88
N VAL A 11 24.09 24.52 7.10
CA VAL A 11 23.79 23.20 7.67
C VAL A 11 22.28 23.01 7.83
N GLU A 12 21.58 23.98 8.40
CA GLU A 12 20.11 23.92 8.58
C GLU A 12 19.38 23.75 7.23
N GLU A 13 19.75 24.55 6.24
CA GLU A 13 19.13 24.57 4.91
C GLU A 13 19.48 23.33 4.08
N TYR A 14 20.67 22.76 4.27
CA TYR A 14 21.09 21.53 3.61
C TYR A 14 20.27 20.34 4.11
N LEU A 15 19.87 20.31 5.38
CA LEU A 15 19.05 19.22 5.91
C LEU A 15 17.61 19.24 5.39
N VAL A 16 17.15 20.31 4.73
CA VAL A 16 15.80 20.38 4.17
C VAL A 16 15.64 19.42 2.99
N ASP A 17 16.56 19.48 2.01
CA ASP A 17 16.45 18.78 0.72
C ASP A 17 17.76 18.08 0.28
N LEU A 18 18.81 18.12 1.11
CA LEU A 18 20.15 17.59 0.81
C LEU A 18 20.75 18.17 -0.48
N ASN A 19 20.32 19.37 -0.87
CA ASN A 19 20.81 20.06 -2.05
C ASN A 19 21.80 21.17 -1.65
N ALA A 20 23.09 20.95 -1.92
CA ALA A 20 24.16 21.87 -1.52
C ALA A 20 24.02 23.26 -2.16
N THR A 21 23.61 23.32 -3.42
CA THR A 21 23.45 24.60 -4.14
C THR A 21 22.29 25.41 -3.58
N GLN A 22 21.13 24.77 -3.38
CA GLN A 22 19.96 25.45 -2.83
C GLN A 22 20.17 25.84 -1.37
N ALA A 23 20.85 25.00 -0.59
CA ALA A 23 21.25 25.32 0.77
C ALA A 23 22.16 26.55 0.84
N ALA A 24 23.12 26.70 -0.08
CA ALA A 24 23.99 27.88 -0.15
C ALA A 24 23.20 29.16 -0.48
N ILE A 25 22.25 29.10 -1.41
CA ILE A 25 21.40 30.25 -1.75
C ILE A 25 20.58 30.69 -0.52
N ARG A 26 19.87 29.75 0.12
CA ARG A 26 19.05 30.03 1.30
C ARG A 26 19.88 30.48 2.51
N ALA A 27 21.14 30.04 2.59
CA ALA A 27 22.09 30.50 3.59
C ALA A 27 22.65 31.93 3.37
N GLY A 28 22.31 32.57 2.25
CA GLY A 28 22.71 33.94 1.94
C GLY A 28 24.10 34.05 1.30
N TYR A 29 24.52 33.02 0.57
CA TYR A 29 25.64 33.11 -0.39
C TYR A 29 25.13 33.66 -1.74
N SER A 30 26.04 34.23 -2.55
CA SER A 30 25.68 34.72 -3.88
C SER A 30 25.18 33.58 -4.77
N GLU A 31 24.10 33.80 -5.50
CA GLU A 31 23.53 32.81 -6.42
C GLU A 31 24.54 32.37 -7.49
N GLU A 32 25.37 33.31 -7.96
CA GLU A 32 26.39 33.05 -8.99
C GLU A 32 27.47 32.07 -8.51
N THR A 33 27.77 32.06 -7.21
CA THR A 33 28.83 31.22 -6.61
C THR A 33 28.29 30.09 -5.74
N ALA A 34 26.97 30.02 -5.52
CA ALA A 34 26.31 29.08 -4.61
C ALA A 34 26.65 27.61 -4.91
N ARG A 35 26.80 27.24 -6.19
CA ARG A 35 27.19 25.88 -6.58
C ARG A 35 28.60 25.53 -6.10
N ALA A 36 29.57 26.42 -6.33
CA ALA A 36 30.96 26.20 -5.94
C ALA A 36 31.10 26.20 -4.41
N ILE A 37 30.48 27.18 -3.74
CA ILE A 37 30.49 27.31 -2.29
C ILE A 37 29.78 26.14 -1.61
N GLY A 38 28.67 25.66 -2.16
CA GLY A 38 27.96 24.50 -1.63
C GLY A 38 28.84 23.25 -1.63
N CYS A 39 29.54 22.98 -2.74
CA CYS A 39 30.51 21.88 -2.81
C CYS A 39 31.69 22.07 -1.83
N GLU A 40 32.24 23.28 -1.74
CA GLU A 40 33.35 23.59 -0.82
C GLU A 40 32.93 23.46 0.64
N ASN A 41 31.71 23.88 1.01
CA ASN A 41 31.22 23.78 2.37
C ASN A 41 31.02 22.31 2.79
N LEU A 42 30.66 21.42 1.87
CA LEU A 42 30.55 19.99 2.17
C LEU A 42 31.90 19.30 2.42
N THR A 43 33.01 19.85 1.93
CA THR A 43 34.35 19.26 2.13
C THR A 43 35.07 19.79 3.38
N LYS A 44 34.58 20.88 3.98
CA LYS A 44 35.14 21.44 5.21
C LYS A 44 34.79 20.55 6.41
N PRO A 45 35.78 20.02 7.16
CA PRO A 45 35.55 19.09 8.27
C PRO A 45 34.55 19.62 9.32
N ASP A 46 34.70 20.87 9.78
CA ASP A 46 33.81 21.43 10.80
C ASP A 46 32.32 21.47 10.35
N ILE A 47 32.07 21.68 9.05
CA ILE A 47 30.70 21.73 8.49
C ILE A 47 30.18 20.30 8.27
N ALA A 48 31.01 19.39 7.76
CA ALA A 48 30.65 17.98 7.58
C ALA A 48 30.31 17.31 8.92
N ASP A 49 31.09 17.59 9.97
CA ASP A 49 30.84 17.11 11.33
C ASP A 49 29.52 17.68 11.87
N ALA A 50 29.24 18.95 11.62
CA ALA A 50 27.99 19.59 12.03
C ALA A 50 26.76 19.04 11.29
N ILE A 51 26.87 18.77 9.98
CA ILE A 51 25.82 18.08 9.22
C ILE A 51 25.59 16.69 9.80
N THR A 52 26.66 15.94 10.07
CA THR A 52 26.57 14.59 10.65
C THR A 52 25.90 14.61 12.01
N ALA A 53 26.29 15.53 12.89
CA ALA A 53 25.68 15.71 14.21
C ALA A 53 24.20 16.12 14.10
N ALA A 54 23.87 17.04 13.20
CA ALA A 54 22.50 17.52 13.00
C ALA A 54 21.59 16.47 12.32
N MET A 55 22.14 15.65 11.42
CA MET A 55 21.46 14.46 10.89
C MET A 55 21.18 13.44 12.00
N ALA A 56 22.16 13.18 12.86
CA ALA A 56 21.98 12.29 14.01
C ALA A 56 20.91 12.83 14.98
N GLU A 57 20.91 14.13 15.25
CA GLU A 57 19.92 14.76 16.14
C GLU A 57 18.52 14.79 15.53
N ARG A 58 18.40 15.04 14.22
CA ARG A 58 17.13 14.91 13.48
C ARG A 58 16.62 13.48 13.52
N SER A 59 17.49 12.49 13.33
CA SER A 59 17.14 11.07 13.43
C SER A 59 16.61 10.71 14.82
N LYS A 60 17.26 11.20 15.88
CA LYS A 60 16.76 11.04 17.27
C LYS A 60 15.40 11.70 17.50
N ARG A 61 15.15 12.88 16.91
CA ARG A 61 13.87 13.60 17.05
C ARG A 61 12.73 12.92 16.31
N VAL A 62 13.00 12.39 15.11
CA VAL A 62 11.99 11.72 14.28
C VAL A 62 11.65 10.31 14.82
N GLN A 63 12.54 9.70 15.62
CA GLN A 63 12.34 8.38 16.26
C GLN A 63 11.93 7.25 15.30
N ILE A 64 12.17 7.41 13.99
CA ILE A 64 11.92 6.39 12.99
C ILE A 64 13.22 6.18 12.21
N THR A 65 13.76 4.98 12.31
CA THR A 65 14.94 4.49 11.61
C THR A 65 14.58 3.95 10.23
N ALA A 66 15.56 3.90 9.32
CA ALA A 66 15.36 3.27 8.01
C ALA A 66 14.90 1.81 8.16
N ASP A 67 15.45 1.07 9.12
CA ASP A 67 15.07 -0.30 9.42
C ASP A 67 13.62 -0.44 9.89
N GLU A 68 13.06 0.55 10.59
CA GLU A 68 11.65 0.55 10.99
C GLU A 68 10.74 0.75 9.77
N VAL A 69 11.09 1.67 8.87
CA VAL A 69 10.35 1.87 7.62
C VAL A 69 10.39 0.61 6.76
N LEU A 70 11.56 -0.03 6.64
CA LEU A 70 11.73 -1.26 5.88
C LEU A 70 10.92 -2.41 6.49
N ARG A 71 10.92 -2.56 7.82
CA ARG A 71 10.09 -3.56 8.51
C ARG A 71 8.60 -3.37 8.23
N GLU A 72 8.12 -2.13 8.26
CA GLU A 72 6.73 -1.82 7.91
C GLU A 72 6.41 -2.13 6.44
N LEU A 73 7.32 -1.84 5.51
CA LEU A 73 7.17 -2.22 4.10
C LEU A 73 7.16 -3.73 3.91
N VAL A 74 7.98 -4.48 4.66
CA VAL A 74 7.97 -5.96 4.63
C VAL A 74 6.65 -6.52 5.14
N ASP A 75 6.12 -5.98 6.23
CA ASP A 75 4.83 -6.43 6.77
C ASP A 75 3.66 -6.15 5.82
N VAL A 76 3.70 -5.03 5.08
CA VAL A 76 2.75 -4.75 3.99
C VAL A 76 2.99 -5.70 2.82
N ALA A 77 4.23 -5.85 2.35
CA ALA A 77 4.54 -6.69 1.19
C ALA A 77 4.15 -8.16 1.40
N LEU A 78 4.32 -8.69 2.61
CA LEU A 78 4.13 -10.11 2.93
C LEU A 78 2.89 -10.40 3.79
N GLY A 79 2.04 -9.41 4.05
CA GLY A 79 0.80 -9.63 4.78
C GLY A 79 -0.14 -10.59 4.02
N ASP A 80 -0.78 -11.52 4.74
CA ASP A 80 -1.81 -12.37 4.14
C ASP A 80 -3.13 -11.62 4.06
N VAL A 81 -3.66 -11.47 2.84
CA VAL A 81 -4.95 -10.83 2.60
C VAL A 81 -6.10 -11.69 3.11
N ASN A 82 -5.94 -13.02 3.16
CA ASN A 82 -6.97 -13.94 3.66
C ASN A 82 -7.24 -13.76 5.15
N ASP A 83 -6.35 -13.13 5.92
CA ASP A 83 -6.62 -12.74 7.31
C ASP A 83 -7.67 -11.63 7.43
N LEU A 84 -7.90 -10.87 6.36
CA LEU A 84 -8.84 -9.75 6.33
C LEU A 84 -10.08 -10.05 5.48
N VAL A 85 -9.92 -10.68 4.32
CA VAL A 85 -11.02 -11.01 3.42
C VAL A 85 -10.82 -12.38 2.80
N GLU A 86 -11.84 -13.22 2.88
CA GLU A 86 -11.82 -14.57 2.33
C GLU A 86 -12.97 -14.71 1.34
N HIS A 87 -12.73 -15.37 0.20
CA HIS A 87 -13.80 -15.86 -0.63
C HIS A 87 -14.20 -17.26 -0.15
N ARG A 88 -15.26 -17.34 0.66
CA ARG A 88 -15.72 -18.61 1.21
C ARG A 88 -16.75 -19.24 0.30
N VAL A 89 -16.50 -20.49 -0.07
CA VAL A 89 -17.47 -21.32 -0.79
C VAL A 89 -18.19 -22.21 0.22
N GLY A 90 -19.51 -22.22 0.16
CA GLY A 90 -20.34 -23.11 0.96
C GLY A 90 -21.58 -23.55 0.20
N CYS A 91 -22.43 -24.35 0.83
CA CYS A 91 -23.54 -25.01 0.15
C CYS A 91 -24.57 -24.01 -0.40
N CYS A 92 -25.21 -24.37 -1.51
CA CYS A 92 -26.38 -23.65 -2.00
C CYS A 92 -27.60 -23.95 -1.11
N ARG A 93 -28.71 -23.24 -1.37
CA ARG A 93 -29.97 -23.40 -0.61
C ARG A 93 -30.63 -24.78 -0.78
N TYR A 94 -30.22 -25.55 -1.78
CA TYR A 94 -30.85 -26.81 -2.15
C TYR A 94 -30.00 -28.04 -1.79
N CYS A 95 -28.69 -27.85 -1.56
CA CYS A 95 -27.71 -28.94 -1.35
C CYS A 95 -28.15 -30.01 -0.36
N TRP A 96 -28.77 -29.59 0.73
CA TRP A 96 -29.07 -30.45 1.88
C TRP A 96 -30.55 -30.43 2.25
N GLY A 97 -31.41 -29.85 1.40
CA GLY A 97 -32.85 -29.91 1.59
C GLY A 97 -33.40 -31.28 1.22
N GLU A 98 -34.52 -31.66 1.82
CA GLU A 98 -35.21 -32.91 1.50
C GLU A 98 -35.57 -32.95 0.00
N GLY A 99 -35.08 -33.97 -0.71
CA GLY A 99 -35.26 -34.09 -2.16
C GLY A 99 -34.65 -32.94 -2.96
N PHE A 100 -33.60 -32.30 -2.44
CA PHE A 100 -32.99 -31.09 -3.00
C PHE A 100 -33.97 -29.91 -3.15
N ARG A 101 -35.04 -29.86 -2.35
CA ARG A 101 -35.93 -28.69 -2.29
C ARG A 101 -35.28 -27.54 -1.50
N TYR A 102 -35.82 -26.33 -1.65
CA TYR A 102 -35.28 -25.13 -1.02
C TYR A 102 -35.25 -25.23 0.51
N GLN A 103 -34.07 -25.11 1.11
CA GLN A 103 -33.88 -25.16 2.56
C GLN A 103 -33.86 -23.76 3.16
N ARG A 104 -34.62 -23.59 4.23
CA ARG A 104 -34.72 -22.35 5.00
C ARG A 104 -33.85 -22.41 6.25
N THR A 105 -33.41 -21.25 6.72
CA THR A 105 -32.94 -21.15 8.11
C THR A 105 -34.13 -21.29 9.05
N ARG A 106 -33.90 -21.69 10.32
CA ARG A 106 -34.97 -21.77 11.34
C ARG A 106 -35.79 -20.47 11.41
N GLY A 107 -35.11 -19.33 11.41
CA GLY A 107 -35.77 -18.02 11.49
C GLY A 107 -36.63 -17.70 10.25
N GLU A 108 -36.18 -18.09 9.05
CA GLU A 108 -36.98 -17.92 7.83
C GLU A 108 -38.21 -18.84 7.82
N LEU A 109 -38.05 -20.10 8.25
CA LEU A 109 -39.15 -21.05 8.30
C LEU A 109 -40.24 -20.60 9.27
N VAL A 110 -39.87 -20.21 10.50
CA VAL A 110 -40.81 -19.67 11.50
C VAL A 110 -41.55 -18.43 10.99
N ARG A 111 -40.85 -17.52 10.28
CA ARG A 111 -41.50 -16.35 9.68
C ARG A 111 -42.46 -16.75 8.55
N ALA A 112 -42.12 -17.76 7.77
CA ALA A 112 -42.98 -18.27 6.70
C ALA A 112 -44.22 -18.96 7.27
N GLU A 113 -44.08 -19.79 8.31
CA GLU A 113 -45.19 -20.41 9.04
C GLU A 113 -46.15 -19.36 9.61
N ALA A 114 -45.62 -18.33 10.29
CA ALA A 114 -46.42 -17.24 10.84
C ALA A 114 -47.12 -16.42 9.75
N ALA A 115 -46.45 -16.14 8.63
CA ALA A 115 -47.05 -15.46 7.50
C ALA A 115 -48.17 -16.30 6.85
N HIS A 116 -47.97 -17.61 6.75
CA HIS A 116 -48.97 -18.55 6.25
C HIS A 116 -50.19 -18.64 7.16
N ALA A 117 -49.97 -18.72 8.48
CA ALA A 117 -51.03 -18.71 9.47
C ALA A 117 -51.89 -17.44 9.36
N LYS A 118 -51.26 -16.26 9.24
CA LYS A 118 -51.98 -14.98 9.02
C LYS A 118 -52.80 -14.97 7.73
N LYS A 119 -52.26 -15.51 6.64
CA LYS A 119 -53.01 -15.64 5.38
C LYS A 119 -54.23 -16.54 5.53
N ASN A 120 -54.09 -17.66 6.23
CA ASN A 120 -55.21 -18.55 6.52
C ASN A 120 -56.25 -17.88 7.43
N GLU A 121 -55.83 -17.12 8.45
CA GLU A 121 -56.75 -16.33 9.28
C GLU A 121 -57.54 -15.31 8.45
N GLU A 122 -56.88 -14.63 7.50
CA GLU A 122 -57.53 -13.69 6.60
C GLU A 122 -58.49 -14.38 5.62
N ALA A 123 -58.09 -15.52 5.06
CA ALA A 123 -58.94 -16.35 4.21
C ALA A 123 -60.20 -16.79 4.94
N ILE A 124 -60.08 -17.25 6.20
CA ILE A 124 -61.22 -17.59 7.05
C ILE A 124 -62.16 -16.40 7.23
N ARG A 125 -61.63 -15.20 7.51
CA ARG A 125 -62.47 -13.97 7.63
C ARG A 125 -63.21 -13.64 6.34
N LYS A 126 -62.62 -13.95 5.19
CA LYS A 126 -63.21 -13.75 3.85
C LYS A 126 -64.12 -14.89 3.40
N GLY A 127 -64.22 -15.98 4.17
CA GLY A 127 -64.94 -17.20 3.76
C GLY A 127 -64.24 -17.98 2.65
N GLU A 128 -62.95 -17.76 2.46
CA GLU A 128 -62.09 -18.44 1.48
C GLU A 128 -61.47 -19.72 2.07
N PRO A 129 -61.14 -20.72 1.24
CA PRO A 129 -60.50 -21.95 1.71
C PRO A 129 -59.08 -21.67 2.24
N THR A 130 -58.71 -22.40 3.30
CA THR A 130 -57.35 -22.38 3.86
C THR A 130 -56.44 -23.39 3.18
N THR A 131 -55.14 -23.23 3.35
CA THR A 131 -54.12 -24.13 2.77
C THR A 131 -53.20 -24.69 3.84
N LEU A 132 -52.62 -25.88 3.59
CA LEU A 132 -51.56 -26.45 4.42
C LEU A 132 -50.24 -25.73 4.14
N PHE A 133 -49.41 -25.58 5.17
CA PHE A 133 -48.07 -25.01 5.01
C PHE A 133 -47.11 -26.04 4.41
N ASP A 134 -46.43 -25.69 3.32
CA ASP A 134 -45.33 -26.48 2.76
C ASP A 134 -43.99 -25.97 3.30
N PRO A 135 -43.24 -26.79 4.07
CA PRO A 135 -41.93 -26.41 4.58
C PRO A 135 -40.82 -26.47 3.51
N GLU A 136 -41.12 -26.86 2.28
CA GLU A 136 -40.16 -27.06 1.19
C GLU A 136 -39.07 -28.09 1.59
N GLY A 137 -37.79 -27.81 1.34
CA GLY A 137 -36.67 -28.67 1.73
C GLY A 137 -36.39 -28.68 3.24
N GLY A 138 -37.26 -28.08 4.05
CA GLY A 138 -37.17 -28.06 5.50
C GLY A 138 -36.22 -26.99 6.05
N GLU A 139 -35.90 -27.12 7.33
CA GLU A 139 -34.93 -26.26 8.02
C GLU A 139 -33.50 -26.80 7.97
N GLY A 140 -32.54 -25.98 8.39
CA GLY A 140 -31.14 -26.39 8.55
C GLY A 140 -30.17 -25.79 7.54
N TYR A 141 -30.61 -24.81 6.73
CA TYR A 141 -29.71 -24.12 5.83
C TYR A 141 -28.62 -23.39 6.60
N HIS A 142 -27.37 -23.71 6.27
CA HIS A 142 -26.18 -23.07 6.84
C HIS A 142 -25.19 -22.76 5.71
N ALA A 143 -25.07 -21.48 5.37
CA ALA A 143 -24.33 -21.03 4.18
C ALA A 143 -22.83 -21.40 4.15
N ALA A 144 -22.24 -21.76 5.29
CA ALA A 144 -20.84 -22.20 5.37
C ALA A 144 -20.68 -23.72 5.50
N ARG A 145 -21.78 -24.49 5.40
CA ARG A 145 -21.68 -25.96 5.29
C ARG A 145 -21.04 -26.30 3.95
N GLU A 146 -20.30 -27.40 3.90
CA GLU A 146 -19.70 -27.89 2.65
C GLU A 146 -20.78 -28.14 1.58
N PRO A 147 -20.53 -27.78 0.30
CA PRO A 147 -21.43 -28.10 -0.80
C PRO A 147 -21.67 -29.61 -0.89
N ASN A 148 -22.91 -30.00 -1.23
CA ASN A 148 -23.20 -31.41 -1.50
C ASN A 148 -22.70 -31.73 -2.93
N PRO A 149 -21.78 -32.70 -3.11
CA PRO A 149 -21.28 -33.09 -4.43
C PRO A 149 -22.37 -33.57 -5.39
N GLU A 150 -23.47 -34.11 -4.85
CA GLU A 150 -24.59 -34.64 -5.63
C GLU A 150 -25.70 -33.59 -5.86
N CYS A 151 -25.49 -32.34 -5.44
CA CYS A 151 -26.52 -31.31 -5.57
C CYS A 151 -26.83 -31.05 -7.06
N PRO A 152 -28.09 -31.19 -7.52
CA PRO A 152 -28.46 -30.96 -8.91
C PRO A 152 -28.49 -29.47 -9.27
N GLU A 153 -28.44 -28.57 -8.28
CA GLU A 153 -28.53 -27.12 -8.48
C GLU A 153 -27.16 -26.47 -8.64
N CYS A 154 -26.20 -26.84 -7.78
CA CYS A 154 -24.84 -26.28 -7.83
C CYS A 154 -23.78 -27.29 -8.24
N PHE A 155 -24.15 -28.56 -8.49
CA PHE A 155 -23.24 -29.62 -8.97
C PHE A 155 -21.97 -29.82 -8.12
N GLY A 156 -22.08 -29.60 -6.80
CA GLY A 156 -20.94 -29.67 -5.89
C GLY A 156 -20.08 -28.40 -5.78
N ASP A 157 -20.28 -27.40 -6.64
CA ASP A 157 -19.46 -26.17 -6.64
C ASP A 157 -19.85 -25.20 -5.51
N GLY A 158 -21.09 -25.28 -5.03
CA GLY A 158 -21.59 -24.40 -3.97
C GLY A 158 -21.82 -22.96 -4.42
N VAL A 159 -21.77 -22.04 -3.46
CA VAL A 159 -21.98 -20.60 -3.65
C VAL A 159 -20.87 -19.84 -2.94
N GLY A 160 -20.09 -19.10 -3.73
CA GLY A 160 -19.04 -18.22 -3.22
C GLY A 160 -19.59 -16.96 -2.57
N ARG A 161 -19.05 -16.58 -1.42
CA ARG A 161 -19.44 -15.38 -0.66
C ARG A 161 -18.19 -14.68 -0.12
N PRO A 162 -18.10 -13.33 -0.25
CA PRO A 162 -17.05 -12.60 0.43
C PRO A 162 -17.31 -12.61 1.94
N LEU A 163 -16.31 -12.99 2.72
CA LEU A 163 -16.28 -12.88 4.16
C LEU A 163 -15.25 -11.82 4.54
N PHE A 164 -15.74 -10.66 4.95
CA PHE A 164 -14.91 -9.64 5.59
C PHE A 164 -14.71 -10.03 7.06
N LYS A 165 -13.47 -10.35 7.43
CA LYS A 165 -13.09 -10.77 8.78
C LYS A 165 -13.00 -9.55 9.69
N ASP A 166 -13.17 -9.78 11.00
CA ASP A 166 -13.01 -8.76 12.02
C ASP A 166 -11.56 -8.27 12.08
N THR A 167 -11.34 -7.01 11.69
CA THR A 167 -10.00 -6.41 11.65
C THR A 167 -9.37 -6.27 13.03
N GLY A 168 -10.16 -6.26 14.11
CA GLY A 168 -9.66 -6.34 15.49
C GLY A 168 -8.98 -7.68 15.81
N ARG A 169 -9.30 -8.74 15.05
CA ARG A 169 -8.74 -10.09 15.20
C ARG A 169 -7.68 -10.43 14.15
N ALA A 170 -7.46 -9.55 13.17
CA ALA A 170 -6.44 -9.75 12.14
C ALA A 170 -5.03 -9.83 12.76
N SER A 171 -4.13 -10.58 12.11
CA SER A 171 -2.72 -10.66 12.50
C SER A 171 -2.04 -9.29 12.44
N ALA A 172 -0.92 -9.12 13.15
CA ALA A 172 -0.19 -7.85 13.18
C ALA A 172 0.20 -7.36 11.76
N ARG A 173 0.64 -8.28 10.89
CA ARG A 173 0.97 -7.99 9.49
C ARG A 173 -0.25 -7.64 8.66
N ALA A 174 -1.32 -8.43 8.77
CA ALA A 174 -2.57 -8.15 8.07
C ALA A 174 -3.15 -6.78 8.46
N ARG A 175 -3.04 -6.36 9.72
CA ARG A 175 -3.44 -5.00 10.13
C ARG A 175 -2.66 -3.90 9.42
N ARG A 176 -1.41 -4.12 9.00
CA ARG A 176 -0.63 -3.15 8.21
C ARG A 176 -1.18 -3.00 6.78
N LEU A 177 -1.79 -4.05 6.23
CA LEU A 177 -2.45 -4.01 4.92
C LEU A 177 -3.74 -3.20 4.94
N TYR A 178 -4.48 -3.19 6.05
CA TYR A 178 -5.76 -2.49 6.13
C TYR A 178 -5.60 -0.97 5.94
N SER A 179 -6.32 -0.39 4.99
CA SER A 179 -6.31 1.06 4.72
C SER A 179 -7.69 1.73 4.87
N GLY A 180 -8.73 0.97 5.19
CA GLY A 180 -10.06 1.49 5.52
C GLY A 180 -11.19 0.69 4.87
N VAL A 181 -12.40 1.22 4.99
CA VAL A 181 -13.62 0.65 4.40
C VAL A 181 -14.39 1.76 3.71
N LYS A 182 -14.96 1.45 2.55
CA LYS A 182 -15.92 2.29 1.85
C LYS A 182 -17.25 1.56 1.78
N VAL A 183 -18.29 2.17 2.33
CA VAL A 183 -19.66 1.66 2.23
C VAL A 183 -20.38 2.42 1.12
N THR A 184 -21.02 1.68 0.21
CA THR A 184 -21.83 2.20 -0.89
C THR A 184 -23.24 1.63 -0.79
N LYS A 185 -24.14 2.11 -1.67
CA LYS A 185 -25.48 1.51 -1.82
C LYS A 185 -25.43 0.04 -2.26
N ASP A 186 -24.35 -0.36 -2.93
CA ASP A 186 -24.18 -1.68 -3.55
C ASP A 186 -23.39 -2.64 -2.64
N GLY A 187 -22.85 -2.16 -1.51
CA GLY A 187 -22.16 -2.99 -0.53
C GLY A 187 -20.98 -2.32 0.15
N MET A 188 -20.06 -3.14 0.64
CA MET A 188 -18.87 -2.71 1.37
C MET A 188 -17.61 -3.09 0.59
N GLU A 189 -16.70 -2.15 0.45
CA GLU A 189 -15.39 -2.32 -0.19
C GLU A 189 -14.31 -2.13 0.89
N MET A 190 -13.52 -3.18 1.15
CA MET A 190 -12.36 -3.08 2.04
C MET A 190 -11.16 -2.58 1.24
N LYS A 191 -10.56 -1.49 1.71
CA LYS A 191 -9.37 -0.92 1.10
C LYS A 191 -8.12 -1.53 1.72
N LEU A 192 -7.18 -1.88 0.86
CA LEU A 192 -5.88 -2.42 1.21
C LEU A 192 -4.77 -1.48 0.76
N ARG A 193 -3.60 -1.54 1.41
CA ARG A 193 -2.36 -0.96 0.91
C ARG A 193 -1.85 -1.79 -0.27
N SER A 194 -1.10 -1.15 -1.17
CA SER A 194 -0.51 -1.86 -2.31
C SER A 194 0.70 -2.68 -1.87
N GLN A 195 0.59 -4.00 -1.96
CA GLN A 195 1.69 -4.93 -1.72
C GLN A 195 2.75 -4.79 -2.82
N ASP A 196 2.31 -4.66 -4.08
CA ASP A 196 3.21 -4.44 -5.22
C ASP A 196 4.08 -3.20 -5.03
N LYS A 197 3.50 -2.10 -4.53
CA LYS A 197 4.28 -0.88 -4.28
C LYS A 197 5.28 -1.07 -3.15
N ALA A 198 4.92 -1.83 -2.11
CA ALA A 198 5.83 -2.15 -1.03
C ALA A 198 6.99 -3.02 -1.53
N VAL A 199 6.71 -4.04 -2.34
CA VAL A 199 7.71 -4.90 -3.00
C VAL A 199 8.63 -4.06 -3.89
N GLU A 200 8.08 -3.16 -4.71
CA GLU A 200 8.84 -2.26 -5.59
C GLU A 200 9.80 -1.36 -4.80
N LEU A 201 9.34 -0.78 -3.68
CA LEU A 201 10.20 0.06 -2.84
C LEU A 201 11.31 -0.77 -2.17
N LEU A 202 11.00 -1.98 -1.71
CA LEU A 202 11.97 -2.88 -1.08
C LEU A 202 13.06 -3.33 -2.05
N GLY A 203 12.71 -3.82 -3.23
CA GLY A 203 13.75 -4.20 -4.19
C GLY A 203 14.50 -3.02 -4.80
N ARG A 204 13.94 -1.79 -4.82
CA ARG A 204 14.71 -0.57 -5.14
C ARG A 204 15.77 -0.32 -4.07
N HIS A 205 15.40 -0.46 -2.79
CA HIS A 205 16.33 -0.37 -1.68
C HIS A 205 17.43 -1.46 -1.73
N LEU A 206 17.09 -2.68 -2.15
CA LEU A 206 18.03 -3.79 -2.34
C LEU A 206 18.82 -3.73 -3.66
N GLY A 207 18.58 -2.71 -4.50
CA GLY A 207 19.26 -2.56 -5.79
C GLY A 207 18.86 -3.59 -6.86
N MET A 208 17.73 -4.27 -6.69
CA MET A 208 17.18 -5.25 -7.64
C MET A 208 16.65 -4.59 -8.92
N TRP A 209 16.12 -3.38 -8.81
CA TRP A 209 15.72 -2.55 -9.96
C TRP A 209 16.69 -1.40 -10.13
N LYS A 210 17.21 -1.25 -11.35
CA LYS A 210 18.05 -0.11 -11.74
C LYS A 210 17.25 0.76 -12.69
N ASP A 211 17.05 2.01 -12.34
CA ASP A 211 16.56 2.99 -13.31
C ASP A 211 17.70 3.30 -14.29
N LYS A 212 17.45 3.15 -15.59
CA LYS A 212 18.41 3.53 -16.62
C LYS A 212 18.43 5.06 -16.68
N VAL A 213 19.47 5.68 -16.12
CA VAL A 213 19.68 7.13 -16.27
C VAL A 213 20.41 7.36 -17.59
N GLU A 214 19.69 7.83 -18.61
CA GLU A 214 20.31 8.33 -19.84
C GLU A 214 20.68 9.80 -19.65
N HIS A 215 21.98 10.10 -19.70
CA HIS A 215 22.47 11.47 -19.69
C HIS A 215 22.48 12.02 -21.12
N SER A 216 21.42 12.72 -21.52
CA SER A 216 21.35 13.47 -22.79
C SER A 216 21.55 14.97 -22.56
N GLY A 217 22.23 15.65 -23.48
CA GLY A 217 22.37 17.10 -23.52
C GLY A 217 21.05 17.81 -23.92
N PRO A 218 21.03 19.16 -23.93
CA PRO A 218 19.86 19.93 -24.32
C PRO A 218 19.29 19.46 -25.67
N GLY A 219 18.00 19.15 -25.72
CA GLY A 219 17.33 18.66 -26.93
C GLY A 219 17.61 17.19 -27.30
N GLY A 220 18.10 16.36 -26.38
CA GLY A 220 18.34 14.93 -26.64
C GLY A 220 19.64 14.65 -27.39
N THR A 221 20.53 15.65 -27.49
CA THR A 221 21.80 15.54 -28.19
C THR A 221 22.87 14.85 -27.33
N ALA A 222 23.86 14.22 -27.96
CA ALA A 222 25.00 13.65 -27.25
C ALA A 222 25.74 14.74 -26.45
N ILE A 223 26.16 14.42 -25.22
CA ILE A 223 26.91 15.37 -24.39
C ILE A 223 28.24 15.68 -25.09
N PRO A 224 28.52 16.95 -25.46
CA PRO A 224 29.78 17.31 -26.08
C PRO A 224 30.90 17.21 -25.03
N THR A 225 31.68 16.14 -25.08
CA THR A 225 32.99 16.06 -24.42
C THR A 225 34.01 16.81 -25.26
N SER A 226 34.24 18.09 -24.96
CA SER A 226 35.41 18.80 -25.47
C SER A 226 36.61 18.55 -24.56
N LEU A 227 37.60 17.82 -25.09
CA LEU A 227 38.93 17.71 -24.50
C LEU A 227 39.80 18.81 -25.11
N THR A 228 40.01 19.90 -24.38
CA THR A 228 40.94 20.95 -24.79
C THR A 228 42.36 20.50 -24.47
N VAL A 229 43.07 19.95 -25.46
CA VAL A 229 44.50 19.65 -25.35
C VAL A 229 45.28 20.90 -25.75
N THR A 230 45.76 21.65 -24.76
CA THR A 230 46.61 22.81 -24.99
C THR A 230 48.06 22.35 -25.16
N PHE A 231 48.55 22.34 -26.40
CA PHE A 231 49.98 22.13 -26.67
C PHE A 231 50.75 23.42 -26.37
N LEU A 232 51.57 23.40 -25.32
CA LEU A 232 52.54 24.46 -25.05
C LEU A 232 53.61 24.44 -26.14
N LYS A 233 53.69 25.52 -26.93
CA LYS A 233 54.78 25.74 -27.89
C LYS A 233 56.10 25.83 -27.12
N PRO A 234 57.15 25.07 -27.49
CA PRO A 234 58.46 25.24 -26.86
C PRO A 234 58.97 26.65 -27.14
N THR A 235 59.27 27.40 -26.08
CA THR A 235 59.98 28.68 -26.17
C THR A 235 61.37 28.43 -26.76
N ALA A 236 61.72 29.14 -27.82
CA ALA A 236 63.06 29.05 -28.41
C ALA A 236 64.11 29.38 -27.33
N LEU A 237 65.08 28.49 -27.16
CA LEU A 237 66.26 28.73 -26.35
C LEU A 237 67.02 29.93 -26.95
N PRO A 238 67.47 30.90 -26.15
CA PRO A 238 68.28 32.00 -26.66
C PRO A 238 69.62 31.45 -27.17
N ASP A 239 69.99 31.87 -28.38
CA ASP A 239 71.26 31.53 -29.02
C ASP A 239 72.43 31.94 -28.11
N ALA A 240 73.31 30.98 -27.81
CA ALA A 240 74.57 31.23 -27.16
C ALA A 240 75.56 31.76 -28.21
N GLY A 241 75.76 33.08 -28.21
CA GLY A 241 76.78 33.79 -28.98
C GLY A 241 77.28 35.00 -28.20
#